data_AF-A0A8J6UAK2-F1
#
_entry.id   AF-A0A8J6UAK2-F1
#
_cell.length_a   1.000
_cell.length_b   1.000
_cell.length_c   1.000
_cell.angle_alpha   90.00
_cell.angle_beta   90.00
_cell.angle_gamma   90.00
#
_symmetry.space_group_name_H-M   'P 1'
#
loop_
_entity.id
_entity.type
_entity.pdbx_description
1 polymer ?
#
loop_
_entity_poly.entity_id
_entity_poly.type
_entity_poly.pdbx_seq_one_letter_code
_entity_poly.pdbx_strand_id
1 'polypeptide(L)'
;MSLDKVLSIAGKPGLYKLVAQTRAGFVAESLVDNKRISVGIQQNVSVLSEIAIYTLEEEVPLRQVFENIKAKENGAQTSVSPKDSKDKLEEYFFGILPNYDEDRVYASDIKKVIQWYNLLQKHDLLDSLAEEAEAETVSAEEEK
;
A
#
# COMPACT_ATOMS: atom_id res chain seq x y z
N MET A 1 2.92 -11.64 -6.74
CA MET A 1 4.05 -10.75 -6.40
C MET A 1 3.81 -10.26 -4.99
N SER A 2 4.78 -10.40 -4.09
CA SER A 2 4.63 -9.95 -2.71
C SER A 2 4.74 -8.43 -2.57
N LEU A 3 4.06 -7.87 -1.55
CA LEU A 3 4.19 -6.46 -1.16
C LEU A 3 5.64 -6.09 -0.81
N ASP A 4 6.46 -7.05 -0.42
CA ASP A 4 7.87 -6.86 -0.05
C ASP A 4 8.73 -6.36 -1.20
N LYS A 5 8.25 -6.54 -2.43
CA LYS A 5 8.93 -6.08 -3.63
C LYS A 5 8.32 -4.80 -4.19
N VAL A 6 7.30 -4.25 -3.55
CA VAL A 6 6.63 -3.01 -3.95
C VAL A 6 7.07 -1.87 -3.01
N LEU A 7 7.58 -0.82 -3.62
CA LEU A 7 8.22 0.30 -2.96
C LEU A 7 7.48 1.61 -3.25
N SER A 8 7.30 2.41 -2.21
CA SER A 8 7.02 3.83 -2.30
C SER A 8 8.33 4.61 -2.13
N ILE A 9 8.59 5.56 -3.02
CA ILE A 9 9.80 6.39 -2.97
C ILE A 9 9.38 7.84 -2.72
N ALA A 10 9.86 8.43 -1.63
CA ALA A 10 9.52 9.81 -1.29
C ALA A 10 9.91 10.78 -2.42
N GLY A 11 8.99 11.70 -2.74
CA GLY A 11 9.19 12.69 -3.82
C GLY A 11 9.02 12.14 -5.24
N LYS A 12 8.74 10.84 -5.41
CA LYS A 12 8.41 10.25 -6.71
C LYS A 12 6.96 9.75 -6.72
N PRO A 13 6.19 10.05 -7.78
CA PRO A 13 4.81 9.57 -7.86
C PRO A 13 4.76 8.07 -8.17
N GLY A 14 3.69 7.43 -7.72
CA GLY A 14 3.38 6.03 -8.02
C GLY A 14 4.09 5.03 -7.11
N LEU A 15 4.08 3.78 -7.55
CA LEU A 15 4.74 2.65 -6.89
C LEU A 15 5.82 2.08 -7.81
N TYR A 16 6.82 1.45 -7.20
CA TYR A 16 7.96 0.91 -7.90
C TYR A 16 8.20 -0.54 -7.47
N LYS A 17 8.52 -1.40 -8.42
CA LYS A 17 8.96 -2.76 -8.16
C LYS A 17 10.46 -2.78 -7.95
N LEU A 18 10.93 -3.41 -6.88
CA LEU A 18 12.35 -3.69 -6.68
C LEU A 18 12.83 -4.70 -7.74
N VAL A 19 13.81 -4.31 -8.56
CA VAL A 19 14.37 -5.16 -9.62
C VAL A 19 15.69 -5.78 -9.18
N ALA A 20 16.60 -4.97 -8.64
CA ALA A 20 17.92 -5.43 -8.23
C ALA A 20 18.52 -4.51 -7.18
N GLN A 21 19.27 -5.07 -6.24
CA GLN A 21 20.07 -4.30 -5.30
C GLN A 21 21.45 -4.01 -5.90
N THR A 22 21.99 -2.83 -5.61
CA THR A 22 23.30 -2.38 -6.09
C THR A 22 24.12 -1.85 -4.94
N ARG A 23 25.44 -1.69 -5.13
CA ARG A 23 26.31 -1.13 -4.09
C ARG A 23 25.93 0.30 -3.66
N ALA A 24 25.28 1.05 -4.55
CA ALA A 24 24.89 2.45 -4.31
C ALA A 24 23.41 2.61 -3.93
N GLY A 25 22.65 1.51 -3.85
CA GLY A 25 21.20 1.53 -3.60
C GLY A 25 20.51 0.40 -4.34
N PHE A 26 19.53 0.70 -5.19
CA PHE A 26 18.79 -0.31 -5.91
C PHE A 26 18.21 0.22 -7.22
N VAL A 27 17.91 -0.70 -8.12
CA VAL A 27 17.17 -0.44 -9.36
C VAL A 27 15.71 -0.77 -9.09
N ALA A 28 14.85 0.19 -9.34
CA ALA A 28 13.40 0.04 -9.21
C ALA A 28 12.72 0.30 -10.55
N GLU A 29 11.66 -0.43 -10.86
CA GLU A 29 10.86 -0.29 -12.06
C GLU A 29 9.51 0.33 -11.71
N SER A 30 9.20 1.48 -12.30
CA SER A 30 7.93 2.16 -12.08
C SER A 30 6.77 1.30 -12.57
N LEU A 31 5.77 1.11 -11.71
CA LEU A 31 4.54 0.42 -12.10
C LEU A 31 3.65 1.29 -12.99
N VAL A 32 3.91 2.60 -13.13
CA VAL A 32 3.09 3.49 -13.98
C VAL A 32 3.48 3.40 -15.45
N ASP A 33 4.79 3.40 -15.73
CA ASP A 33 5.35 3.55 -17.08
C ASP A 33 6.41 2.50 -17.43
N ASN A 34 6.64 1.49 -16.57
CA ASN A 34 7.62 0.42 -16.72
C ASN A 34 9.06 0.91 -16.92
N LYS A 35 9.35 2.18 -16.57
CA LYS A 35 10.70 2.72 -16.66
C LYS A 35 11.51 2.35 -15.43
N ARG A 36 12.76 1.98 -15.67
CA ARG A 36 13.73 1.69 -14.61
C ARG A 36 14.39 2.98 -14.15
N ILE A 37 14.49 3.11 -12.84
CA ILE A 37 15.20 4.19 -12.17
C ILE A 37 16.23 3.61 -11.21
N SER A 38 17.35 4.31 -11.09
CA SER A 38 18.32 4.04 -10.02
C SER A 38 17.97 4.89 -8.81
N VAL A 39 17.82 4.25 -7.66
CA VAL A 39 17.47 4.88 -6.39
C VAL A 39 18.67 4.73 -5.47
N GLY A 40 19.19 5.85 -4.99
CA GLY A 40 20.33 5.87 -4.08
C GLY A 40 19.91 5.49 -2.65
N ILE A 41 20.85 4.97 -1.85
CA ILE A 41 20.64 4.61 -0.43
C ILE A 41 20.11 5.78 0.41
N GLN A 42 20.45 7.02 0.04
CA GLN A 42 20.05 8.23 0.77
C GLN A 42 18.58 8.63 0.53
N GLN A 43 17.88 8.01 -0.43
CA GLN A 43 16.47 8.31 -0.65
C GLN A 43 15.59 7.59 0.37
N ASN A 44 14.57 8.28 0.87
CA ASN A 44 13.58 7.69 1.77
C ASN A 44 12.65 6.78 0.98
N VAL A 45 12.70 5.50 1.30
CA VAL A 45 12.03 4.42 0.57
C VAL A 45 11.29 3.61 1.61
N SER A 46 10.02 3.34 1.33
CA SER A 46 9.16 2.53 2.20
C SER A 46 8.70 1.31 1.42
N VAL A 47 8.89 0.13 1.99
CA VAL A 47 8.34 -1.12 1.45
C VAL A 47 6.87 -1.18 1.85
N LEU A 48 5.98 -1.52 0.92
CA LEU A 48 4.54 -1.48 1.22
C LEU A 48 4.11 -2.48 2.31
N SER A 49 4.84 -3.61 2.48
CA SER A 49 4.58 -4.57 3.55
C SER A 49 4.95 -4.06 4.95
N GLU A 50 5.85 -3.07 5.05
CA GLU A 50 6.26 -2.46 6.33
C GLU A 50 5.38 -1.26 6.71
N ILE A 51 4.45 -0.84 5.84
CA ILE A 51 3.56 0.29 6.12
C ILE A 51 2.33 -0.22 6.88
N ALA A 52 2.00 0.44 7.97
CA ALA A 52 0.76 0.24 8.71
C ALA A 52 0.01 1.56 8.91
N ILE A 53 -1.29 1.45 9.16
CA ILE A 53 -2.20 2.55 9.46
C ILE A 53 -2.51 2.51 10.95
N TYR A 54 -2.31 3.63 11.64
CA TYR A 54 -2.65 3.76 13.04
C TYR A 54 -4.16 3.70 13.24
N THR A 55 -4.59 2.87 14.18
CA THR A 55 -5.93 2.87 14.76
C THR A 55 -5.88 3.33 16.21
N LEU A 56 -7.04 3.49 16.83
CA LEU A 56 -7.15 3.90 18.23
C LEU A 56 -6.53 2.87 19.21
N GLU A 57 -6.42 1.61 18.80
CA GLU A 57 -5.94 0.52 19.66
C GLU A 57 -4.57 0.00 19.19
N GLU A 58 -4.42 -0.26 17.88
CA GLU A 58 -3.23 -0.89 17.31
C GLU A 58 -2.87 -0.37 15.91
N GLU A 59 -1.81 -0.91 15.32
CA GLU A 59 -1.43 -0.61 13.94
C GLU A 59 -1.96 -1.70 13.00
N VAL A 60 -2.70 -1.31 11.97
CA VAL A 60 -3.25 -2.23 10.98
C VAL A 60 -2.37 -2.22 9.74
N PRO A 61 -1.79 -3.36 9.32
CA PRO A 61 -0.94 -3.43 8.13
C PRO A 61 -1.68 -2.96 6.87
N LEU A 62 -0.96 -2.28 5.99
CA LEU A 62 -1.54 -1.73 4.75
C LEU A 62 -2.17 -2.83 3.86
N ARG A 63 -1.64 -4.05 3.94
CA ARG A 63 -2.21 -5.25 3.33
C ARG A 63 -3.69 -5.44 3.69
N GLN A 64 -4.00 -5.46 4.98
CA GLN A 64 -5.36 -5.66 5.49
C GLN A 64 -6.27 -4.49 5.10
N VAL A 65 -5.73 -3.27 5.07
CA VAL A 65 -6.48 -2.10 4.57
C VAL A 65 -6.83 -2.25 3.09
N PHE A 66 -5.91 -2.76 2.25
CA PHE A 66 -6.21 -3.04 0.85
C PHE A 66 -7.23 -4.17 0.67
N GLU A 67 -7.23 -5.18 1.53
CA GLU A 67 -8.25 -6.23 1.54
C GLU A 67 -9.64 -5.66 1.89
N ASN A 68 -9.72 -4.78 2.89
CA ASN A 68 -10.98 -4.10 3.24
C ASN A 68 -11.50 -3.25 2.08
N ILE A 69 -10.61 -2.53 1.39
CA ILE A 69 -10.97 -1.78 0.17
C ILE A 69 -11.48 -2.73 -0.92
N LYS A 70 -10.77 -3.84 -1.16
CA LYS A 70 -11.15 -4.85 -2.16
C LYS A 70 -12.51 -5.47 -1.85
N ALA A 71 -12.80 -5.76 -0.59
CA ALA A 71 -14.08 -6.29 -0.16
C ALA A 71 -15.22 -5.27 -0.38
N LYS A 72 -14.98 -3.98 -0.04
CA LYS A 72 -15.97 -2.91 -0.22
C LYS A 72 -16.28 -2.63 -1.70
N GLU A 73 -15.26 -2.67 -2.55
CA GLU A 73 -15.36 -2.35 -3.98
C GLU A 73 -15.56 -3.59 -4.87
N ASN A 74 -15.71 -4.79 -4.28
CA ASN A 74 -15.78 -6.07 -4.98
C ASN A 74 -14.63 -6.29 -5.99
N GLY A 75 -13.42 -5.86 -5.64
CA GLY A 75 -12.25 -5.91 -6.52
C GLY A 75 -12.27 -4.90 -7.67
N ALA A 76 -13.15 -3.90 -7.66
CA ALA A 76 -13.05 -2.78 -8.57
C ALA A 76 -12.05 -1.71 -8.05
N GLN A 77 -11.77 -0.71 -8.88
CA GLN A 77 -11.10 0.50 -8.41
C GLN A 77 -11.97 1.23 -7.37
N THR A 78 -11.35 2.03 -6.51
CA THR A 78 -12.09 2.80 -5.50
C THR A 78 -13.12 3.72 -6.13
N SER A 79 -14.31 3.77 -5.53
CA SER A 79 -15.40 4.69 -5.89
C SER A 79 -15.04 6.17 -5.71
N VAL A 80 -14.03 6.46 -4.87
CA VAL A 80 -13.45 7.79 -4.65
C VAL A 80 -12.15 8.01 -5.43
N SER A 81 -11.88 9.27 -5.77
CA SER A 81 -10.65 9.73 -6.41
C SER A 81 -9.69 10.34 -5.39
N PRO A 82 -8.36 10.14 -5.49
CA PRO A 82 -7.37 10.83 -4.65
C PRO A 82 -7.42 12.37 -4.72
N LYS A 83 -8.17 12.91 -5.68
CA LYS A 83 -8.38 14.36 -5.87
C LYS A 83 -9.66 14.88 -5.21
N ASP A 84 -10.48 14.00 -4.64
CA ASP A 84 -11.70 14.39 -3.95
C ASP A 84 -11.41 15.21 -2.68
N SER A 85 -12.46 15.83 -2.14
CA SER A 85 -12.40 16.61 -0.92
C SER A 85 -11.94 15.74 0.27
N LYS A 86 -11.31 16.40 1.25
CA LYS A 86 -10.88 15.77 2.50
C LYS A 86 -12.01 14.94 3.12
N ASP A 87 -13.16 15.55 3.30
CA ASP A 87 -14.32 14.94 3.96
C ASP A 87 -14.79 13.66 3.25
N LYS A 88 -14.80 13.64 1.91
CA LYS A 88 -15.18 12.44 1.13
C LYS A 88 -14.18 11.31 1.30
N LEU A 89 -12.90 11.64 1.38
CA LEU A 89 -11.83 10.65 1.56
C LEU A 89 -11.87 10.05 2.95
N GLU A 90 -12.10 10.88 3.97
CA GLU A 90 -12.26 10.44 5.36
C GLU A 90 -13.52 9.60 5.53
N GLU A 91 -14.66 10.02 5.00
CA GLU A 91 -15.90 9.23 5.03
C GLU A 91 -15.73 7.86 4.34
N TYR A 92 -15.03 7.84 3.21
CA TYR A 92 -14.68 6.60 2.55
C TYR A 92 -13.79 5.70 3.41
N PHE A 93 -12.76 6.29 4.03
CA PHE A 93 -11.77 5.60 4.86
C PHE A 93 -12.40 5.06 6.15
N PHE A 94 -13.29 5.82 6.78
CA PHE A 94 -14.12 5.37 7.89
C PHE A 94 -14.95 4.15 7.53
N GLY A 95 -15.48 4.11 6.30
CA GLY A 95 -16.25 2.96 5.85
C GLY A 95 -15.42 1.69 5.56
N ILE A 96 -14.08 1.74 5.53
CA ILE A 96 -13.21 0.56 5.40
C ILE A 96 -12.45 0.22 6.68
N LEU A 97 -12.19 1.23 7.52
CA LEU A 97 -11.44 1.09 8.77
C LEU A 97 -12.03 2.06 9.80
N PRO A 98 -13.17 1.74 10.44
CA PRO A 98 -13.92 2.69 11.26
C PRO A 98 -13.19 3.23 12.50
N ASN A 99 -12.13 2.56 12.93
CA ASN A 99 -11.36 2.84 14.14
C ASN A 99 -9.99 3.47 13.84
N TYR A 100 -9.74 3.97 12.63
CA TYR A 100 -8.47 4.63 12.31
C TYR A 100 -8.25 5.89 13.17
N ASP A 101 -7.01 6.19 13.51
CA ASP A 101 -6.65 7.36 14.32
C ASP A 101 -6.61 8.61 13.43
N GLU A 102 -7.63 9.45 13.50
CA GLU A 102 -7.76 10.69 12.72
C GLU A 102 -6.64 11.72 13.00
N ASP A 103 -6.05 11.70 14.20
CA ASP A 103 -5.00 12.64 14.59
C ASP A 103 -3.64 12.25 13.98
N ARG A 104 -3.45 10.96 13.69
CA ARG A 104 -2.21 10.40 13.11
C ARG A 104 -2.31 10.12 11.61
N VAL A 105 -3.49 9.79 11.11
CA VAL A 105 -3.72 9.45 9.71
C VAL A 105 -4.23 10.68 8.98
N TYR A 106 -3.33 11.38 8.30
CA TYR A 106 -3.71 12.59 7.57
C TYR A 106 -4.42 12.26 6.26
N ALA A 107 -5.25 13.20 5.79
CA ALA A 107 -5.90 13.09 4.48
C ALA A 107 -4.91 12.85 3.32
N SER A 108 -3.66 13.31 3.43
CA SER A 108 -2.61 13.01 2.45
C SER A 108 -2.23 11.53 2.42
N ASP A 109 -2.30 10.84 3.55
CA ASP A 109 -1.98 9.41 3.64
C ASP A 109 -3.13 8.58 3.09
N ILE A 110 -4.38 8.95 3.41
CA ILE A 110 -5.58 8.37 2.78
C ILE A 110 -5.51 8.49 1.24
N LYS A 111 -5.11 9.66 0.73
CA LYS A 111 -4.90 9.87 -0.72
C LYS A 111 -3.86 8.92 -1.30
N LYS A 112 -2.74 8.70 -0.60
CA LYS A 112 -1.70 7.77 -1.04
C LYS A 112 -2.22 6.33 -1.05
N VAL A 113 -2.92 5.89 0.00
CA VAL A 113 -3.49 4.55 0.08
C VAL A 113 -4.43 4.28 -1.09
N ILE A 114 -5.35 5.21 -1.38
CA ILE A 114 -6.28 5.09 -2.52
C ILE A 114 -5.53 5.06 -3.86
N GLN A 115 -4.54 5.93 -4.03
CA GLN A 115 -3.74 5.94 -5.25
C GLN A 115 -2.97 4.63 -5.45
N TRP A 116 -2.39 4.09 -4.38
CA TRP A 116 -1.66 2.81 -4.41
C TRP A 116 -2.58 1.64 -4.70
N TYR A 117 -3.72 1.55 -4.02
CA TYR A 117 -4.73 0.53 -4.28
C TYR A 117 -5.17 0.51 -5.74
N ASN A 118 -5.55 1.67 -6.29
CA ASN A 118 -6.02 1.78 -7.67
C ASN A 118 -4.94 1.40 -8.69
N LEU A 119 -3.68 1.68 -8.36
CA LEU A 119 -2.53 1.34 -9.20
C LEU A 119 -2.26 -0.16 -9.14
N LEU A 120 -2.27 -0.77 -7.95
CA LEU A 120 -2.12 -2.22 -7.81
C LEU A 120 -3.25 -2.97 -8.51
N GLN A 121 -4.49 -2.50 -8.40
CA GLN A 121 -5.64 -3.12 -9.06
C GLN A 121 -5.56 -3.03 -10.57
N LYS A 122 -5.10 -1.89 -11.10
CA LYS A 122 -4.91 -1.70 -12.55
C LYS A 122 -3.89 -2.68 -13.16
N HIS A 123 -2.95 -3.17 -12.36
CA HIS A 123 -1.93 -4.12 -12.78
C HIS A 123 -2.23 -5.57 -12.35
N ASP A 124 -3.45 -5.84 -11.85
CA ASP A 124 -3.87 -7.15 -11.33
C ASP A 124 -2.92 -7.69 -10.24
N LEU A 125 -2.30 -6.79 -9.47
CA LEU A 125 -1.35 -7.14 -8.41
C LEU A 125 -2.04 -7.33 -7.05
N LEU A 126 -3.34 -7.03 -6.94
CA LEU A 126 -4.10 -7.22 -5.70
C LEU A 126 -4.40 -8.69 -5.38
N ASP A 127 -4.52 -9.57 -6.38
CA ASP A 127 -4.81 -10.99 -6.13
C ASP A 127 -3.63 -11.72 -5.50
N SER A 128 -2.40 -11.32 -5.85
CA SER A 128 -1.22 -11.83 -5.15
C SER A 128 -1.09 -11.35 -3.70
N LEU A 129 -1.93 -10.42 -3.26
CA LEU A 129 -2.02 -10.03 -1.85
C LEU A 129 -2.87 -11.01 -1.05
N ALA A 130 -3.73 -11.81 -1.67
CA ALA A 130 -4.58 -12.76 -0.95
C ALA A 130 -3.86 -14.10 -0.72
N GLU A 131 -3.14 -14.62 -1.72
CA GLU A 131 -2.45 -15.92 -1.65
C GLU A 131 -1.35 -15.99 -0.57
N GLU A 132 -0.73 -14.87 -0.21
CA GLU A 132 0.32 -14.86 0.82
C GLU A 132 -0.24 -14.70 2.26
N ALA A 133 -1.52 -14.36 2.43
CA ALA A 133 -2.13 -14.12 3.76
C ALA A 133 -2.41 -15.45 4.46
N GLU A 134 -2.76 -16.47 3.65
CA GLU A 134 -2.83 -17.87 4.07
C GLU A 134 -1.44 -18.46 4.39
N ALA A 135 -0.33 -17.91 3.87
CA ALA A 135 1.01 -18.42 4.15
C ALA A 135 1.60 -17.88 5.48
N GLU A 136 1.37 -16.61 5.81
CA GLU A 136 1.87 -15.99 7.05
C GLU A 136 1.04 -16.36 8.28
N THR A 137 -0.27 -16.56 8.14
CA THR A 137 -1.14 -16.98 9.25
C THR A 137 -0.83 -18.40 9.73
N VAL A 138 -0.47 -19.31 8.82
CA VAL A 138 -0.12 -20.70 9.14
C VAL A 138 1.25 -20.81 9.81
N SER A 139 2.17 -19.88 9.55
CA SER A 139 3.52 -19.90 10.14
C SER A 139 3.61 -19.23 11.52
N ALA A 140 2.68 -18.33 11.87
CA ALA A 140 2.62 -17.71 13.20
C ALA A 140 1.97 -18.60 14.29
N GLU A 141 1.19 -19.62 13.91
CA GLU A 141 0.57 -20.56 14.86
C GLU A 141 1.46 -21.75 15.27
N GLU A 142 2.58 -22.02 14.58
CA GLU A 142 3.46 -23.17 14.88
C GLU A 142 4.57 -22.89 15.93
N GLU A 143 4.70 -21.66 16.43
CA GLU A 143 5.75 -21.28 17.41
C GLU A 143 5.22 -20.95 18.82
N LYS A 144 4.07 -21.50 19.22
CA LYS A 144 3.56 -21.40 20.60
C LYS A 144 3.40 -22.74 21.32
#